data_AF-A0A399ZV74-F1
#
_entry.id   AF-A0A399ZV74-F1
#
_cell.length_a   1.000
_cell.length_b   1.000
_cell.length_c   1.000
_cell.angle_alpha   90.00
_cell.angle_beta   90.00
_cell.angle_gamma   90.00
#
_symmetry.space_group_name_H-M   'P 1'
#
loop_
_entity.id
_entity.type
_entity.pdbx_description
1 polymer ?
#
loop_
_entity_poly.entity_id
_entity_poly.type
_entity_poly.pdbx_seq_one_letter_code
_entity_poly.pdbx_strand_id
1 'polypeptide(L)'
;MTALVFHDEIPEAAGWLEWLRPILCGIWPIWAGDDGAWAEGISYATAYVEIMTMFATALKRGAGVNLYRRPFWRNHAIWRQYTFPPYAEWIGFGDHTERWASTWITNADLVEQIARETGSADLAPYIAQVRAEAAVSPSVTERNLPGITSELLLVQLLDQEVAGLPEFAPEAAQDYRDTRSDLHRVFAGAGWAAIRTDLADPARDVALIFRSSPYGAISHAHASNNDFIVHVAGRAMAMPSGYYDGYGSNHHAHWVWHTKSHNCVTLSDAPQIMRSHASVGAVEHAVEDERLIYWRGNADAAYADRAARCRRHVLFFKSSQALLMVDEFVEKPGMVSALQWNIHAWERFAVDETARAFRLRRGESELHGHFLYHHNAFFTLTEGWDPPPQSAKSYAQWYMQYHLRFTTSGFGNRTLGVVLCPGHAQL
;
A
#
# COMPACT_ATOMS: atom_id res chain seq x y z
N MET A 1 -25.12 -9.26 -11.00
CA MET A 1 -25.70 -8.80 -12.28
C MET A 1 -26.81 -9.71 -12.78
N THR A 2 -26.59 -11.02 -12.99
CA THR A 2 -27.62 -11.96 -13.49
C THR A 2 -28.97 -11.87 -12.76
N ALA A 3 -28.96 -11.86 -11.43
CA ALA A 3 -30.19 -11.76 -10.65
C ALA A 3 -30.96 -10.44 -10.88
N LEU A 4 -30.26 -9.33 -11.12
CA LEU A 4 -30.87 -8.04 -11.44
C LEU A 4 -31.51 -8.03 -12.84
N VAL A 5 -30.99 -8.83 -13.77
CA VAL A 5 -31.50 -8.88 -15.15
C VAL A 5 -32.76 -9.75 -15.24
N PHE A 6 -32.81 -10.84 -14.48
CA PHE A 6 -33.85 -11.85 -14.61
C PHE A 6 -34.87 -11.88 -13.45
N HIS A 7 -34.91 -10.87 -12.57
CA HIS A 7 -35.77 -10.91 -11.38
C HIS A 7 -37.28 -11.03 -11.71
N ASP A 8 -37.70 -10.58 -12.89
CA ASP A 8 -39.09 -10.67 -13.34
C ASP A 8 -39.41 -11.96 -14.12
N GLU A 9 -38.38 -12.67 -14.60
CA GLU A 9 -38.52 -13.86 -15.45
C GLU A 9 -38.20 -15.17 -14.70
N ILE A 10 -37.32 -15.10 -13.71
CA ILE A 10 -36.86 -16.25 -12.91
C ILE A 10 -37.24 -15.98 -11.45
N PRO A 11 -38.26 -16.65 -10.89
CA PRO A 11 -38.74 -16.41 -9.53
C PRO A 11 -37.65 -16.53 -8.45
N GLU A 12 -36.68 -17.43 -8.63
CA GLU A 12 -35.56 -17.62 -7.70
C GLU A 12 -34.60 -16.42 -7.66
N ALA A 13 -34.53 -15.62 -8.74
CA ALA A 13 -33.62 -14.48 -8.84
C ALA A 13 -33.98 -13.39 -7.82
N ALA A 14 -35.26 -13.20 -7.50
CA ALA A 14 -35.68 -12.32 -6.41
C ALA A 14 -35.12 -12.80 -5.05
N GLY A 15 -35.18 -14.10 -4.77
CA GLY A 15 -34.59 -14.69 -3.57
C GLY A 15 -33.07 -14.52 -3.49
N TRP A 16 -32.35 -14.61 -4.62
CA TRP A 16 -30.92 -14.31 -4.66
C TRP A 16 -30.63 -12.84 -4.33
N LEU A 17 -31.42 -11.90 -4.85
CA LEU A 17 -31.27 -10.48 -4.55
C LEU A 17 -31.56 -10.18 -3.07
N GLU A 18 -32.60 -10.77 -2.49
CA GLU A 18 -32.92 -10.62 -1.07
C GLU A 18 -31.78 -11.09 -0.17
N TRP A 19 -31.14 -12.21 -0.52
CA TRP A 19 -29.99 -12.74 0.19
C TRP A 19 -28.72 -11.89 -0.01
N LEU A 20 -28.47 -11.43 -1.25
CA LEU A 20 -27.29 -10.62 -1.58
C LEU A 20 -27.37 -9.20 -1.01
N ARG A 21 -28.56 -8.63 -0.84
CA ARG A 21 -28.77 -7.25 -0.37
C ARG A 21 -27.99 -6.93 0.91
N PRO A 22 -28.11 -7.66 2.05
CA PRO A 22 -27.33 -7.35 3.25
C PRO A 22 -25.81 -7.46 3.02
N ILE A 23 -25.36 -8.38 2.17
CA ILE A 23 -23.94 -8.58 1.89
C ILE A 23 -23.38 -7.40 1.09
N LEU A 24 -23.99 -7.10 -0.05
CA LEU A 24 -23.45 -6.10 -0.99
C LEU A 24 -23.74 -4.66 -0.53
N CYS A 25 -24.85 -4.41 0.16
CA CYS A 25 -25.21 -3.06 0.61
C CYS A 25 -24.77 -2.77 2.05
N GLY A 26 -24.65 -3.79 2.90
CA GLY A 26 -24.37 -3.63 4.33
C GLY A 26 -22.97 -4.07 4.76
N ILE A 27 -22.51 -5.26 4.35
CA ILE A 27 -21.27 -5.87 4.85
C ILE A 27 -20.06 -5.47 4.02
N TRP A 28 -20.19 -5.41 2.70
CA TRP A 28 -19.08 -5.03 1.81
C TRP A 28 -18.63 -3.60 2.13
N PRO A 29 -17.34 -3.24 2.02
CA PRO A 29 -16.20 -4.13 1.77
C PRO A 29 -15.71 -4.84 3.04
N ILE A 30 -15.29 -6.10 2.92
CA ILE A 30 -14.75 -6.85 4.08
C ILE A 30 -13.28 -6.52 4.36
N TRP A 31 -12.54 -6.13 3.32
CA TRP A 31 -11.09 -5.87 3.35
C TRP A 31 -10.74 -4.39 3.51
N ALA A 32 -11.72 -3.54 3.79
CA ALA A 32 -11.54 -2.11 3.94
C ALA A 32 -12.47 -1.53 5.00
N GLY A 33 -12.05 -0.43 5.60
CA GLY A 33 -12.92 0.44 6.37
C GLY A 33 -13.47 1.58 5.51
N ASP A 34 -14.23 2.48 6.15
CA ASP A 34 -14.78 3.67 5.51
C ASP A 34 -13.72 4.70 5.10
N ASP A 35 -12.49 4.55 5.57
CA ASP A 35 -11.32 5.32 5.12
C ASP A 35 -10.77 4.86 3.75
N GLY A 36 -11.37 3.83 3.15
CA GLY A 36 -11.11 3.42 1.78
C GLY A 36 -9.83 2.62 1.56
N ALA A 37 -8.96 2.46 2.55
CA ALA A 37 -7.75 1.65 2.37
C ALA A 37 -8.08 0.17 2.27
N TRP A 38 -7.36 -0.56 1.41
CA TRP A 38 -7.62 -1.97 1.14
C TRP A 38 -6.50 -2.87 1.68
N ALA A 39 -6.87 -3.86 2.49
CA ALA A 39 -5.93 -4.72 3.21
C ALA A 39 -5.04 -5.61 2.33
N GLU A 40 -5.60 -6.05 1.19
CA GLU A 40 -4.97 -6.99 0.24
C GLU A 40 -4.04 -6.30 -0.76
N GLY A 41 -3.83 -4.99 -0.64
CA GLY A 41 -2.98 -4.22 -1.56
C GLY A 41 -3.70 -3.62 -2.76
N ILE A 42 -3.00 -2.76 -3.50
CA ILE A 42 -3.54 -1.97 -4.62
C ILE A 42 -4.03 -2.87 -5.76
N SER A 43 -3.26 -3.89 -6.14
CA SER A 43 -3.59 -4.77 -7.27
C SER A 43 -4.94 -5.46 -7.05
N TYR A 44 -5.12 -6.13 -5.91
CA TYR A 44 -6.37 -6.79 -5.57
C TYR A 44 -7.51 -5.82 -5.27
N ALA A 45 -7.20 -4.65 -4.68
CA ALA A 45 -8.20 -3.60 -4.53
C ALA A 45 -8.80 -3.18 -5.87
N THR A 46 -7.98 -3.03 -6.91
CA THR A 46 -8.44 -2.65 -8.25
C THR A 46 -9.45 -3.66 -8.77
N ALA A 47 -9.10 -4.96 -8.76
CA ALA A 47 -9.99 -6.01 -9.25
C ALA A 47 -11.33 -6.09 -8.50
N TYR A 48 -11.30 -6.09 -7.16
CA TYR A 48 -12.53 -6.26 -6.37
C TYR A 48 -13.42 -5.01 -6.38
N VAL A 49 -12.82 -3.82 -6.34
CA VAL A 49 -13.59 -2.58 -6.30
C VAL A 49 -14.19 -2.28 -7.67
N GLU A 50 -13.49 -2.57 -8.77
CA GLU A 50 -14.04 -2.47 -10.13
C GLU A 50 -15.26 -3.38 -10.33
N ILE A 51 -15.23 -4.63 -9.88
CA ILE A 51 -16.41 -5.51 -9.90
C ILE A 51 -17.59 -4.87 -9.13
N MET A 52 -17.30 -4.23 -8.00
CA MET A 52 -18.34 -3.59 -7.18
C MET A 52 -18.89 -2.31 -7.82
N THR A 53 -18.12 -1.57 -8.64
CA THR A 53 -18.65 -0.38 -9.32
C THR A 53 -19.76 -0.75 -10.30
N MET A 54 -19.68 -1.91 -10.96
CA MET A 54 -20.74 -2.43 -11.82
C MET A 54 -22.06 -2.54 -11.05
N PHE A 55 -22.00 -3.15 -9.85
CA PHE A 55 -23.18 -3.36 -9.01
C PHE A 55 -23.70 -2.05 -8.41
N ALA A 56 -22.81 -1.19 -7.91
CA ALA A 56 -23.18 0.11 -7.36
C ALA A 56 -23.84 1.01 -8.41
N THR A 57 -23.33 1.02 -9.64
CA THR A 57 -23.92 1.75 -10.77
C THR A 57 -25.30 1.19 -11.13
N ALA A 58 -25.42 -0.14 -11.26
CA ALA A 58 -26.69 -0.80 -11.58
C ALA A 58 -27.77 -0.51 -10.52
N LEU A 59 -27.42 -0.54 -9.23
CA LEU A 59 -28.35 -0.19 -8.15
C LEU A 59 -28.73 1.29 -8.15
N LYS A 60 -27.76 2.20 -8.34
CA LYS A 60 -28.01 3.64 -8.38
C LYS A 60 -29.00 3.99 -9.48
N ARG A 61 -28.74 3.49 -10.70
CA ARG A 61 -29.51 3.85 -11.89
C ARG A 61 -30.79 3.03 -12.04
N GLY A 62 -30.76 1.74 -11.72
CA GLY A 62 -31.90 0.83 -11.89
C GLY A 62 -32.87 0.78 -10.71
N ALA A 63 -32.40 1.03 -9.49
CA ALA A 63 -33.22 0.92 -8.27
C ALA A 63 -33.23 2.18 -7.40
N GLY A 64 -32.53 3.25 -7.81
CA GLY A 64 -32.40 4.48 -7.02
C GLY A 64 -31.55 4.35 -5.75
N VAL A 65 -30.87 3.21 -5.54
CA VAL A 65 -30.05 2.95 -4.35
C VAL A 65 -28.60 3.35 -4.62
N ASN A 66 -28.20 4.52 -4.13
CA ASN A 66 -26.87 5.07 -4.39
C ASN A 66 -25.83 4.62 -3.34
N LEU A 67 -25.11 3.53 -3.64
CA LEU A 67 -24.01 3.04 -2.80
C LEU A 67 -22.78 3.95 -2.79
N TYR A 68 -22.60 4.82 -3.80
CA TYR A 68 -21.46 5.75 -3.88
C TYR A 68 -21.48 6.81 -2.77
N ARG A 69 -22.60 6.99 -2.08
CA ARG A 69 -22.72 7.87 -0.91
C ARG A 69 -21.92 7.38 0.31
N ARG A 70 -21.53 6.10 0.34
CA ARG A 70 -20.77 5.55 1.47
C ARG A 70 -19.36 6.17 1.50
N PRO A 71 -18.82 6.52 2.68
CA PRO A 71 -17.52 7.19 2.79
C PRO A 71 -16.37 6.44 2.11
N PHE A 72 -16.43 5.09 2.10
CA PHE A 72 -15.48 4.22 1.43
C PHE A 72 -15.08 4.71 0.03
N TRP A 73 -16.03 5.10 -0.83
CA TRP A 73 -15.72 5.35 -2.25
C TRP A 73 -14.79 6.53 -2.46
N ARG A 74 -15.15 7.72 -1.96
CA ARG A 74 -14.28 8.91 -2.04
C ARG A 74 -12.95 8.63 -1.35
N ASN A 75 -12.99 8.03 -0.17
CA ASN A 75 -11.77 7.76 0.60
C ASN A 75 -10.87 6.70 -0.07
N HIS A 76 -11.42 5.78 -0.86
CA HIS A 76 -10.65 4.78 -1.64
C HIS A 76 -9.81 5.47 -2.72
N ALA A 77 -10.37 6.47 -3.39
CA ALA A 77 -9.63 7.28 -4.35
C ALA A 77 -8.53 8.13 -3.68
N ILE A 78 -8.82 8.70 -2.49
CA ILE A 78 -7.83 9.45 -1.71
C ILE A 78 -6.70 8.53 -1.22
N TRP A 79 -7.02 7.31 -0.75
CA TRP A 79 -6.02 6.30 -0.40
C TRP A 79 -5.07 6.00 -1.56
N ARG A 80 -5.62 5.82 -2.77
CA ARG A 80 -4.81 5.64 -3.99
C ARG A 80 -3.94 6.87 -4.29
N GLN A 81 -4.46 8.09 -4.21
CA GLN A 81 -3.67 9.31 -4.45
C GLN A 81 -2.41 9.38 -3.55
N TYR A 82 -2.56 9.00 -2.29
CA TYR A 82 -1.47 9.07 -1.31
C TYR A 82 -0.51 7.86 -1.40
N THR A 83 -1.03 6.65 -1.64
CA THR A 83 -0.24 5.40 -1.56
C THR A 83 0.14 4.81 -2.92
N PHE A 84 -0.40 5.37 -4.00
CA PHE A 84 -0.05 5.04 -5.38
C PHE A 84 0.35 6.32 -6.12
N PRO A 85 1.59 6.83 -5.90
CA PRO A 85 2.13 7.94 -6.67
C PRO A 85 2.07 7.64 -8.18
N PRO A 86 1.70 8.59 -9.05
CA PRO A 86 1.61 8.32 -10.49
C PRO A 86 2.91 7.80 -11.11
N TYR A 87 4.05 8.26 -10.61
CA TYR A 87 5.38 7.86 -11.07
C TYR A 87 5.88 6.54 -10.46
N ALA A 88 5.12 5.91 -9.57
CA ALA A 88 5.60 4.78 -8.76
C ALA A 88 6.21 3.67 -9.61
N GLU A 89 7.44 3.28 -9.30
CA GLU A 89 8.07 2.12 -9.93
C GLU A 89 7.71 0.80 -9.22
N TRP A 90 7.20 0.89 -7.99
CA TRP A 90 6.71 -0.22 -7.17
C TRP A 90 5.41 0.20 -6.49
N ILE A 91 4.34 -0.57 -6.62
CA ILE A 91 3.01 -0.18 -6.09
C ILE A 91 2.70 -0.85 -4.75
N GLY A 92 2.76 -0.07 -3.68
CA GLY A 92 2.27 -0.47 -2.35
C GLY A 92 2.77 -1.82 -1.85
N PHE A 93 1.91 -2.50 -1.10
CA PHE A 93 2.16 -3.79 -0.44
C PHE A 93 1.16 -4.85 -0.92
N GLY A 94 1.49 -6.11 -0.65
CA GLY A 94 0.70 -7.27 -1.07
C GLY A 94 1.16 -7.83 -2.41
N ASP A 95 0.35 -8.72 -2.98
CA ASP A 95 0.66 -9.38 -4.24
C ASP A 95 0.52 -8.44 -5.44
N HIS A 96 1.42 -8.64 -6.42
CA HIS A 96 1.53 -7.90 -7.69
C HIS A 96 1.84 -6.41 -7.57
N THR A 97 3.06 -6.05 -8.00
CA THR A 97 3.60 -4.69 -7.84
C THR A 97 4.17 -4.10 -9.13
N GLU A 98 4.05 -4.82 -10.26
CA GLU A 98 4.62 -4.43 -11.55
C GLU A 98 3.97 -3.20 -12.16
N ARG A 99 4.79 -2.40 -12.86
CA ARG A 99 4.38 -1.18 -13.55
C ARG A 99 3.95 -1.47 -14.98
N TRP A 100 2.68 -1.83 -15.17
CA TRP A 100 2.09 -2.02 -16.49
C TRP A 100 1.14 -0.89 -16.87
N ALA A 101 1.14 -0.51 -18.15
CA ALA A 101 0.22 0.50 -18.68
C ALA A 101 -1.24 0.18 -18.32
N SER A 102 -1.66 -1.08 -18.45
CA SER A 102 -3.01 -1.52 -18.09
C SER A 102 -3.35 -1.27 -16.62
N THR A 103 -2.40 -1.47 -15.70
CA THR A 103 -2.64 -1.24 -14.26
C THR A 103 -2.84 0.25 -13.96
N TRP A 104 -2.11 1.12 -14.65
CA TRP A 104 -2.29 2.57 -14.53
C TRP A 104 -3.60 3.05 -15.17
N ILE A 105 -3.95 2.52 -16.35
CA ILE A 105 -5.23 2.82 -17.02
C ILE A 105 -6.39 2.44 -16.11
N THR A 106 -6.44 1.19 -15.62
CA THR A 106 -7.53 0.73 -14.75
C THR A 106 -7.57 1.51 -13.44
N ASN A 107 -6.43 1.91 -12.87
CA ASN A 107 -6.40 2.78 -11.70
C ASN A 107 -6.99 4.16 -11.99
N ALA A 108 -6.59 4.80 -13.10
CA ALA A 108 -7.14 6.09 -13.51
C ALA A 108 -8.65 6.01 -13.79
N ASP A 109 -9.08 4.94 -14.46
CA ASP A 109 -10.48 4.69 -14.81
C ASP A 109 -11.35 4.51 -13.56
N LEU A 110 -10.90 3.68 -12.61
CA LEU A 110 -11.59 3.47 -11.34
C LEU A 110 -11.70 4.77 -10.53
N VAL A 111 -10.60 5.52 -10.43
CA VAL A 111 -10.57 6.78 -9.68
C VAL A 111 -11.44 7.84 -10.36
N GLU A 112 -11.45 7.89 -11.69
CA GLU A 112 -12.33 8.79 -12.44
C GLU A 112 -13.81 8.43 -12.23
N GLN A 113 -14.17 7.15 -12.29
CA GLN A 113 -15.54 6.72 -12.02
C GLN A 113 -15.99 7.12 -10.62
N ILE A 114 -15.16 6.84 -9.60
CA ILE A 114 -15.41 7.25 -8.22
C ILE A 114 -15.55 8.77 -8.14
N ALA A 115 -14.66 9.52 -8.78
CA ALA A 115 -14.67 10.97 -8.73
C ALA A 115 -15.97 11.57 -9.30
N ARG A 116 -16.44 11.04 -10.44
CA ARG A 116 -17.72 11.43 -11.05
C ARG A 116 -18.90 11.10 -10.13
N GLU A 117 -18.94 9.87 -9.62
CA GLU A 117 -20.06 9.37 -8.81
C GLU A 117 -20.16 10.03 -7.42
N THR A 118 -19.04 10.55 -6.90
CA THR A 118 -18.95 11.20 -5.59
C THR A 118 -18.83 12.72 -5.66
N GLY A 119 -18.76 13.32 -6.85
CA GLY A 119 -18.54 14.77 -7.02
C GLY A 119 -17.14 15.25 -6.62
N SER A 120 -16.13 14.38 -6.68
CA SER A 120 -14.75 14.63 -6.24
C SER A 120 -13.87 15.22 -7.34
N ALA A 121 -14.21 16.42 -7.83
CA ALA A 121 -13.47 17.10 -8.90
C ALA A 121 -12.00 17.42 -8.54
N ASP A 122 -11.68 17.45 -7.25
CA ASP A 122 -10.33 17.65 -6.71
C ASP A 122 -9.34 16.54 -7.11
N LEU A 123 -9.82 15.36 -7.53
CA LEU A 123 -8.99 14.24 -7.99
C LEU A 123 -8.54 14.36 -9.46
N ALA A 124 -9.06 15.32 -10.23
CA ALA A 124 -8.76 15.46 -11.66
C ALA A 124 -7.25 15.58 -11.97
N PRO A 125 -6.43 16.34 -11.21
CA PRO A 125 -4.98 16.40 -11.45
C PRO A 125 -4.30 15.05 -11.28
N TYR A 126 -4.67 14.28 -10.25
CA TYR A 126 -4.11 12.94 -10.01
C TYR A 126 -4.48 11.98 -11.16
N ILE A 127 -5.73 11.97 -11.60
CA ILE A 127 -6.19 11.16 -12.75
C ILE A 127 -5.37 11.51 -14.00
N ALA A 128 -5.18 12.80 -14.29
CA ALA A 128 -4.41 13.25 -15.44
C ALA A 128 -2.95 12.78 -15.40
N GLN A 129 -2.30 12.87 -14.22
CA GLN A 129 -0.93 12.38 -14.04
C GLN A 129 -0.83 10.86 -14.23
N VAL A 130 -1.74 10.08 -13.64
CA VAL A 130 -1.75 8.62 -13.82
C VAL A 130 -1.94 8.26 -15.30
N ARG A 131 -2.83 8.95 -16.03
CA ARG A 131 -3.02 8.72 -17.47
C ARG A 131 -1.77 9.07 -18.29
N ALA A 132 -1.08 10.16 -17.96
CA ALA A 132 0.17 10.52 -18.61
C ALA A 132 1.25 9.45 -18.40
N GLU A 133 1.38 8.94 -17.18
CA GLU A 133 2.31 7.86 -16.85
C GLU A 133 1.93 6.52 -17.50
N ALA A 134 0.63 6.26 -17.67
CA ALA A 134 0.15 5.09 -18.39
C ALA A 134 0.61 5.08 -19.85
N ALA A 135 0.56 6.24 -20.53
CA ALA A 135 0.90 6.38 -21.94
C ALA A 135 2.37 6.04 -22.26
N VAL A 136 3.26 6.17 -21.27
CA VAL A 136 4.70 5.86 -21.39
C VAL A 136 5.09 4.54 -20.71
N SER A 137 4.16 3.87 -20.04
CA SER A 137 4.42 2.61 -19.35
C SER A 137 4.41 1.42 -20.31
N PRO A 138 5.16 0.35 -20.03
CA PRO A 138 5.22 -0.82 -20.89
C PRO A 138 3.88 -1.57 -20.94
N SER A 139 3.52 -2.02 -22.14
CA SER A 139 2.36 -2.90 -22.37
C SER A 139 2.82 -4.36 -22.45
N VAL A 140 2.09 -5.27 -21.81
CA VAL A 140 2.36 -6.72 -21.82
C VAL A 140 1.17 -7.48 -22.40
N THR A 141 1.44 -8.42 -23.31
CA THR A 141 0.41 -9.22 -23.98
C THR A 141 -0.39 -10.11 -23.02
N GLU A 142 0.24 -10.55 -21.93
CA GLU A 142 -0.37 -11.41 -20.89
C GLU A 142 -1.45 -10.71 -20.05
N ARG A 143 -1.52 -9.38 -20.08
CA ARG A 143 -2.58 -8.58 -19.43
C ARG A 143 -3.37 -7.74 -20.43
N ASN A 144 -3.48 -8.19 -21.68
CA ASN A 144 -4.43 -7.65 -22.65
C ASN A 144 -5.87 -8.06 -22.25
N LEU A 145 -6.37 -7.50 -21.15
CA LEU A 145 -7.81 -7.35 -20.97
C LEU A 145 -8.26 -6.22 -21.92
N PRO A 146 -9.46 -6.30 -22.53
CA PRO A 146 -9.99 -5.19 -23.31
C PRO A 146 -10.02 -3.94 -22.42
N GLY A 147 -9.14 -2.98 -22.70
CA GLY A 147 -8.88 -1.80 -21.87
C GLY A 147 -9.98 -0.74 -21.96
N ILE A 148 -11.24 -1.17 -22.00
CA ILE A 148 -12.40 -0.29 -22.00
C ILE A 148 -13.30 -0.76 -20.86
N THR A 149 -13.23 -0.05 -19.75
CA THR A 149 -14.27 -0.11 -18.71
C THR A 149 -15.55 0.45 -19.34
N SER A 150 -16.42 -0.46 -19.82
CA SER A 150 -17.68 -0.12 -20.50
C SER A 150 -18.54 0.88 -19.71
N GLU A 151 -18.40 0.86 -18.39
CA GLU A 151 -19.03 1.72 -17.41
C GLU A 151 -18.62 3.18 -17.62
N LEU A 152 -17.36 3.50 -17.90
CA LEU A 152 -16.95 4.90 -18.13
C LEU A 152 -17.53 5.48 -19.42
N LEU A 153 -17.62 4.66 -20.48
CA LEU A 153 -18.29 5.06 -21.71
C LEU A 153 -19.79 5.26 -21.48
N LEU A 154 -20.40 4.37 -20.69
CA LEU A 154 -21.83 4.42 -20.39
C LEU A 154 -22.17 5.52 -19.39
N VAL A 155 -21.32 5.89 -18.43
CA VAL A 155 -21.60 6.98 -17.48
C VAL A 155 -21.88 8.28 -18.22
N GLN A 156 -21.11 8.61 -19.26
CA GLN A 156 -21.33 9.81 -20.06
C GLN A 156 -22.68 9.80 -20.79
N LEU A 157 -23.10 8.63 -21.29
CA LEU A 157 -24.38 8.46 -21.98
C LEU A 157 -25.57 8.42 -21.00
N LEU A 158 -25.39 7.78 -19.85
CA LEU A 158 -26.40 7.65 -18.79
C LEU A 158 -26.60 8.97 -18.03
N ASP A 159 -25.56 9.80 -17.88
CA ASP A 159 -25.71 11.15 -17.31
C ASP A 159 -26.57 12.05 -18.20
N GLN A 160 -26.58 11.83 -19.52
CA GLN A 160 -27.47 12.53 -20.45
C GLN A 160 -28.92 12.05 -20.37
N GLU A 161 -29.15 10.76 -20.13
CA GLU A 161 -30.51 10.17 -20.00
C GLU A 161 -31.15 10.38 -18.61
N VAL A 162 -30.35 10.57 -17.56
CA VAL A 162 -30.80 10.71 -16.18
C VAL A 162 -31.06 12.16 -15.76
N ALA A 163 -30.93 13.12 -16.68
CA ALA A 163 -31.19 14.56 -16.50
C ALA A 163 -32.64 14.94 -16.10
N GLY A 164 -33.49 13.96 -15.76
CA GLY A 164 -34.87 14.17 -15.29
C GLY A 164 -35.29 13.32 -14.08
N LEU A 165 -34.41 12.51 -13.50
CA LEU A 165 -34.71 11.84 -12.22
C LEU A 165 -34.47 12.81 -11.06
N PRO A 166 -35.31 12.80 -10.01
CA PRO A 166 -35.11 13.67 -8.87
C PRO A 166 -33.74 13.40 -8.26
N GLU A 167 -32.88 14.43 -8.26
CA GLU A 167 -31.68 14.44 -7.44
C GLU A 167 -32.14 14.30 -5.99
N PHE A 168 -31.96 13.10 -5.41
CA PHE A 168 -32.01 13.00 -3.97
C PHE A 168 -30.86 13.85 -3.45
N ALA A 169 -31.19 14.89 -2.68
CA ALA A 169 -30.21 15.74 -2.05
C ALA A 169 -29.15 14.86 -1.36
N PRO A 170 -27.84 15.10 -1.55
CA PRO A 170 -26.83 14.40 -0.79
C PRO A 170 -27.07 14.72 0.70
N GLU A 171 -27.40 13.70 1.49
CA GLU A 171 -27.12 13.80 2.93
C GLU A 171 -25.63 14.03 3.05
N ALA A 172 -25.25 15.04 3.84
CA ALA A 172 -23.86 15.47 3.97
C ALA A 172 -22.97 14.26 4.21
N ALA A 173 -22.13 13.93 3.23
CA ALA A 173 -21.06 12.96 3.44
C ALA A 173 -20.30 13.43 4.69
N GLN A 174 -20.20 12.58 5.71
CA GLN A 174 -19.34 12.88 6.85
C GLN A 174 -17.94 13.12 6.28
N ASP A 175 -17.53 14.38 6.32
CA ASP A 175 -16.28 14.83 5.75
C ASP A 175 -15.17 14.23 6.63
N TYR A 176 -14.65 13.05 6.25
CA TYR A 176 -13.40 12.49 6.77
C TYR A 176 -12.19 13.27 6.22
N ARG A 177 -12.36 14.57 5.93
CA ARG A 177 -11.25 15.51 5.89
C ARG A 177 -10.74 15.64 7.31
N ASP A 178 -9.71 14.87 7.60
CA ASP A 178 -8.72 15.34 8.57
C ASP A 178 -8.09 16.59 7.94
N THR A 179 -8.66 17.76 8.23
CA THR A 179 -8.28 19.07 7.66
C THR A 179 -6.90 19.56 8.14
N ARG A 180 -6.01 18.66 8.56
CA ARG A 180 -4.81 19.03 9.33
C ARG A 180 -3.55 19.13 8.49
N SER A 181 -3.42 18.42 7.36
CA SER A 181 -2.25 18.56 6.49
C SER A 181 -2.38 17.85 5.15
N ASP A 182 -1.92 18.51 4.09
CA ASP A 182 -1.73 17.90 2.77
C ASP A 182 -0.47 17.02 2.71
N LEU A 183 0.38 17.03 3.75
CA LEU A 183 1.63 16.28 3.77
C LEU A 183 1.47 14.84 4.22
N HIS A 184 0.46 14.49 5.01
CA HIS A 184 0.28 13.11 5.47
C HIS A 184 -1.17 12.67 5.58
N ARG A 185 -1.37 11.36 5.49
CA ARG A 185 -2.65 10.71 5.78
C ARG A 185 -2.46 9.37 6.46
N VAL A 186 -3.36 9.06 7.40
CA VAL A 186 -3.49 7.74 8.01
C VAL A 186 -4.82 7.13 7.62
N PHE A 187 -4.76 5.86 7.23
CA PHE A 187 -5.89 5.02 6.88
C PHE A 187 -5.92 3.82 7.83
N ALA A 188 -6.48 4.03 9.01
CA ALA A 188 -6.52 3.06 10.10
C ALA A 188 -7.34 1.80 9.79
N GLY A 189 -8.33 1.89 8.90
CA GLY A 189 -9.22 0.81 8.49
C GLY A 189 -8.45 -0.41 8.01
N ALA A 190 -7.51 -0.22 7.07
CA ALA A 190 -6.59 -1.28 6.63
C ALA A 190 -5.15 -1.13 7.18
N GLY A 191 -4.89 -0.11 8.00
CA GLY A 191 -3.60 0.12 8.64
C GLY A 191 -2.51 0.59 7.69
N TRP A 192 -2.82 1.60 6.89
CA TRP A 192 -1.87 2.28 6.00
C TRP A 192 -1.61 3.71 6.47
N ALA A 193 -0.46 4.26 6.14
CA ALA A 193 -0.17 5.67 6.28
C ALA A 193 0.74 6.14 5.15
N ALA A 194 0.70 7.43 4.84
CA ALA A 194 1.58 8.02 3.86
C ALA A 194 2.01 9.43 4.26
N ILE A 195 3.25 9.80 3.94
CA ILE A 195 3.72 11.18 3.84
C ILE A 195 4.09 11.44 2.39
N ARG A 196 3.69 12.60 1.85
CA ARG A 196 3.95 13.07 0.49
C ARG A 196 4.32 14.54 0.56
N THR A 197 5.53 14.92 0.16
CA THR A 197 5.96 16.32 0.23
C THR A 197 5.42 17.16 -0.92
N ASP A 198 5.13 16.53 -2.06
CA ASP A 198 4.57 17.20 -3.23
C ASP A 198 3.72 16.22 -4.06
N LEU A 199 2.39 16.29 -3.92
CA LEU A 199 1.48 15.46 -4.72
C LEU A 199 1.44 15.88 -6.20
N ALA A 200 1.90 17.09 -6.54
CA ALA A 200 1.77 17.68 -7.87
C ALA A 200 3.01 17.49 -8.74
N ASP A 201 4.21 17.51 -8.14
CA ASP A 201 5.49 17.42 -8.85
C ASP A 201 6.31 16.18 -8.43
N PRO A 202 6.37 15.13 -9.30
CA PRO A 202 7.17 13.94 -9.06
C PRO A 202 8.64 14.19 -8.73
N ALA A 203 9.24 15.26 -9.26
CA ALA A 203 10.68 15.54 -9.11
C ALA A 203 11.02 16.20 -7.77
N ARG A 204 10.00 16.71 -7.07
CA ARG A 204 10.08 17.31 -5.73
C ARG A 204 9.48 16.45 -4.63
N ASP A 205 8.86 15.35 -5.00
CA ASP A 205 8.15 14.50 -4.04
C ASP A 205 9.10 13.51 -3.34
N VAL A 206 9.03 13.54 -2.01
CA VAL A 206 9.51 12.50 -1.11
C VAL A 206 8.28 11.80 -0.55
N ALA A 207 8.13 10.54 -0.93
CA ALA A 207 7.02 9.73 -0.48
C ALA A 207 7.50 8.68 0.53
N LEU A 208 6.90 8.66 1.71
CA LEU A 208 6.93 7.51 2.62
C LEU A 208 5.56 6.85 2.60
N ILE A 209 5.48 5.56 2.26
CA ILE A 209 4.26 4.77 2.38
C ILE A 209 4.51 3.70 3.45
N PHE A 210 3.61 3.54 4.40
CA PHE A 210 3.79 2.69 5.58
C PHE A 210 2.59 1.76 5.77
N ARG A 211 2.82 0.54 6.25
CA ARG A 211 1.76 -0.43 6.56
C ARG A 211 1.98 -1.13 7.89
N SER A 212 0.93 -1.17 8.71
CA SER A 212 0.80 -2.04 9.89
C SER A 212 -0.69 -2.33 10.10
N SER A 213 -1.13 -3.53 9.73
CA SER A 213 -2.50 -3.79 9.31
C SER A 213 -3.30 -4.66 10.29
N PRO A 214 -4.57 -4.31 10.59
CA PRO A 214 -5.40 -5.11 11.50
C PRO A 214 -5.92 -6.42 10.86
N TYR A 215 -5.62 -6.66 9.58
CA TYR A 215 -6.17 -7.78 8.80
C TYR A 215 -5.33 -9.07 8.84
N GLY A 216 -4.20 -9.05 9.53
CA GLY A 216 -3.31 -10.22 9.61
C GLY A 216 -2.40 -10.35 8.39
N ALA A 217 -1.74 -11.52 8.31
CA ALA A 217 -0.81 -11.89 7.23
C ALA A 217 -1.41 -13.00 6.33
N ILE A 218 -2.68 -12.87 5.95
CA ILE A 218 -3.47 -13.88 5.24
C ILE A 218 -3.87 -13.42 3.84
N SER A 219 -4.38 -14.36 3.02
CA SER A 219 -4.81 -14.09 1.64
C SER A 219 -3.66 -13.50 0.81
N HIS A 220 -3.75 -12.26 0.32
CA HIS A 220 -2.73 -11.54 -0.45
C HIS A 220 -1.91 -10.57 0.41
N ALA A 221 -2.18 -10.48 1.71
CA ALA A 221 -1.34 -9.79 2.67
C ALA A 221 -0.16 -10.66 3.13
N HIS A 222 0.98 -10.02 3.39
CA HIS A 222 2.22 -10.68 3.80
C HIS A 222 2.48 -10.48 5.29
N ALA A 223 3.47 -11.19 5.84
CA ALA A 223 3.94 -11.01 7.22
C ALA A 223 4.84 -9.76 7.32
N SER A 224 4.24 -8.59 7.06
CA SER A 224 4.90 -7.30 6.80
C SER A 224 4.26 -6.14 7.56
N ASN A 225 3.86 -6.35 8.81
CA ASN A 225 3.48 -5.23 9.68
C ASN A 225 4.71 -4.37 10.02
N ASN A 226 4.54 -3.06 10.03
CA ASN A 226 5.58 -2.03 10.14
C ASN A 226 6.51 -1.89 8.92
N ASP A 227 6.06 -2.35 7.76
CA ASP A 227 6.79 -2.21 6.50
C ASP A 227 6.67 -0.78 5.93
N PHE A 228 7.61 -0.39 5.08
CA PHE A 228 7.61 0.92 4.46
C PHE A 228 8.18 0.91 3.04
N ILE A 229 7.83 1.92 2.26
CA ILE A 229 8.38 2.24 0.94
C ILE A 229 8.84 3.68 0.96
N VAL A 230 10.01 3.97 0.39
CA VAL A 230 10.52 5.33 0.21
C VAL A 230 10.69 5.61 -1.26
N HIS A 231 10.07 6.68 -1.76
CA HIS A 231 10.39 7.28 -3.05
C HIS A 231 11.05 8.64 -2.87
N VAL A 232 12.00 8.96 -3.73
CA VAL A 232 12.71 10.23 -3.76
C VAL A 232 12.77 10.71 -5.20
N ALA A 233 12.12 11.84 -5.48
CA ALA A 233 12.09 12.48 -6.80
C ALA A 233 11.76 11.49 -7.95
N GLY A 234 10.63 10.80 -7.82
CA GLY A 234 10.18 9.85 -8.85
C GLY A 234 10.79 8.46 -8.78
N ARG A 235 11.80 8.21 -7.92
CA ARG A 235 12.52 6.92 -7.84
C ARG A 235 12.22 6.15 -6.56
N ALA A 236 11.88 4.87 -6.70
CA ALA A 236 11.77 3.95 -5.56
C ALA A 236 13.17 3.67 -4.96
N MET A 237 13.41 4.14 -3.75
CA MET A 237 14.69 3.97 -3.04
C MET A 237 14.63 2.81 -2.03
N ALA A 238 13.46 2.53 -1.47
CA ALA A 238 13.25 1.38 -0.60
C ALA A 238 11.89 0.78 -0.90
N MET A 239 11.81 -0.54 -1.04
CA MET A 239 10.57 -1.27 -1.34
C MET A 239 10.65 -2.71 -0.82
N PRO A 240 9.51 -3.42 -0.66
CA PRO A 240 9.51 -4.87 -0.53
C PRO A 240 10.24 -5.56 -1.70
N SER A 241 10.70 -6.78 -1.46
CA SER A 241 11.43 -7.60 -2.43
C SER A 241 10.71 -8.91 -2.76
N GLY A 242 11.12 -9.53 -3.86
CA GLY A 242 10.49 -10.68 -4.48
C GLY A 242 9.34 -10.28 -5.40
N TYR A 243 9.12 -11.06 -6.45
CA TYR A 243 8.04 -10.84 -7.40
C TYR A 243 6.97 -11.92 -7.27
N TYR A 244 5.72 -11.57 -7.51
CA TYR A 244 4.63 -12.53 -7.42
C TYR A 244 4.62 -13.48 -8.63
N ASP A 245 5.17 -14.68 -8.44
CA ASP A 245 5.26 -15.72 -9.47
C ASP A 245 4.09 -16.73 -9.40
N GLY A 246 3.28 -16.68 -8.35
CA GLY A 246 2.05 -17.45 -8.22
C GLY A 246 1.72 -17.76 -6.78
N TYR A 247 0.41 -17.78 -6.48
CA TYR A 247 -0.06 -18.02 -5.12
C TYR A 247 0.42 -19.36 -4.57
N GLY A 248 1.17 -19.30 -3.48
CA GLY A 248 1.68 -20.46 -2.75
C GLY A 248 2.82 -21.17 -3.45
N SER A 249 3.44 -20.58 -4.47
CA SER A 249 4.69 -21.08 -5.04
C SER A 249 5.81 -21.12 -3.98
N ASN A 250 6.92 -21.78 -4.31
CA ASN A 250 8.09 -21.78 -3.44
C ASN A 250 8.62 -20.37 -3.17
N HIS A 251 8.76 -19.53 -4.21
CA HIS A 251 9.22 -18.14 -4.05
C HIS A 251 8.22 -17.33 -3.24
N HIS A 252 6.93 -17.46 -3.54
CA HIS A 252 5.89 -16.75 -2.83
C HIS A 252 5.85 -17.11 -1.34
N ALA A 253 5.85 -18.41 -1.04
CA ALA A 253 5.69 -18.92 0.31
C ALA A 253 6.93 -18.72 1.19
N HIS A 254 8.13 -18.74 0.61
CA HIS A 254 9.39 -18.74 1.36
C HIS A 254 10.22 -17.44 1.20
N TRP A 255 9.82 -16.55 0.29
CA TRP A 255 10.41 -15.24 0.11
C TRP A 255 9.36 -14.13 0.27
N VAL A 256 8.40 -14.02 -0.64
CA VAL A 256 7.47 -12.87 -0.73
C VAL A 256 6.60 -12.71 0.51
N TRP A 257 6.02 -13.79 1.05
CA TRP A 257 5.24 -13.73 2.30
C TRP A 257 6.08 -13.52 3.56
N HIS A 258 7.38 -13.76 3.50
CA HIS A 258 8.26 -13.81 4.66
C HIS A 258 8.80 -12.43 5.03
N THR A 259 8.78 -12.04 6.31
CA THR A 259 9.21 -10.71 6.79
C THR A 259 10.60 -10.27 6.30
N LYS A 260 11.53 -11.21 6.10
CA LYS A 260 12.88 -10.96 5.56
C LYS A 260 12.93 -10.29 4.18
N SER A 261 11.84 -10.34 3.40
CA SER A 261 11.75 -9.69 2.09
C SER A 261 11.11 -8.30 2.15
N HIS A 262 10.72 -7.86 3.34
CA HIS A 262 10.10 -6.57 3.62
C HIS A 262 11.07 -5.68 4.36
N ASN A 263 10.87 -4.36 4.30
CA ASN A 263 11.66 -3.38 5.04
C ASN A 263 11.28 -3.38 6.53
N CYS A 264 11.18 -4.56 7.13
CA CYS A 264 10.73 -4.87 8.48
C CYS A 264 11.90 -5.40 9.31
N VAL A 265 11.67 -5.53 10.62
CA VAL A 265 12.61 -6.23 11.50
C VAL A 265 12.38 -7.73 11.50
N THR A 266 13.45 -8.52 11.55
CA THR A 266 13.40 -9.95 11.89
C THR A 266 14.04 -10.15 13.27
N LEU A 267 13.65 -11.24 13.95
CA LEU A 267 14.17 -11.59 15.27
C LEU A 267 14.93 -12.91 15.15
N SER A 268 16.26 -12.84 15.06
CA SER A 268 17.12 -13.99 14.73
C SER A 268 16.64 -14.78 13.51
N ASP A 269 16.48 -14.09 12.38
CA ASP A 269 15.96 -14.55 11.08
C ASP A 269 14.49 -14.95 11.07
N ALA A 270 13.88 -15.11 12.24
CA ALA A 270 12.53 -15.58 12.33
C ALA A 270 11.54 -14.42 12.03
N PRO A 271 10.49 -14.69 11.21
CA PRO A 271 9.57 -13.67 10.71
C PRO A 271 8.51 -13.32 11.76
N GLN A 272 7.64 -12.36 11.41
CA GLN A 272 6.29 -12.30 11.95
C GLN A 272 5.56 -13.62 11.76
N ILE A 273 4.52 -13.89 12.55
CA ILE A 273 3.68 -15.07 12.39
C ILE A 273 3.07 -15.05 10.97
N MET A 274 3.55 -15.93 10.10
CA MET A 274 3.13 -15.99 8.70
C MET A 274 1.75 -16.64 8.59
N ARG A 275 0.96 -16.22 7.59
CA ARG A 275 -0.31 -16.88 7.22
C ARG A 275 -1.32 -16.98 8.37
N SER A 276 -1.40 -15.93 9.20
CA SER A 276 -2.24 -15.92 10.38
C SER A 276 -3.09 -14.66 10.48
N HIS A 277 -4.38 -14.83 10.76
CA HIS A 277 -5.30 -13.75 11.10
C HIS A 277 -4.90 -13.03 12.39
N ALA A 278 -4.17 -13.70 13.29
CA ALA A 278 -3.70 -13.10 14.54
C ALA A 278 -2.43 -12.24 14.35
N SER A 279 -1.79 -12.31 13.19
CA SER A 279 -0.58 -11.54 12.86
C SER A 279 -0.92 -10.09 12.48
N VAL A 280 -1.62 -9.42 13.38
CA VAL A 280 -2.16 -8.08 13.17
C VAL A 280 -1.17 -7.00 13.59
N GLY A 281 -1.35 -5.82 13.03
CA GLY A 281 -0.72 -4.58 13.47
C GLY A 281 -1.69 -3.40 13.39
N ALA A 282 -1.18 -2.20 13.67
CA ALA A 282 -1.94 -0.97 13.60
C ALA A 282 -1.02 0.24 13.42
N VAL A 283 -1.53 1.29 12.78
CA VAL A 283 -0.93 2.64 12.83
C VAL A 283 -1.62 3.43 13.94
N GLU A 284 -0.85 3.86 14.93
CA GLU A 284 -1.35 4.46 16.17
C GLU A 284 -0.66 5.79 16.45
N HIS A 285 -1.32 6.65 17.25
CA HIS A 285 -0.77 7.90 17.77
C HIS A 285 -0.20 8.84 16.68
N ALA A 286 -0.90 8.95 15.55
CA ALA A 286 -0.54 9.89 14.51
C ALA A 286 -0.71 11.33 15.03
N VAL A 287 0.34 12.13 14.95
CA VAL A 287 0.35 13.55 15.33
C VAL A 287 1.20 14.34 14.35
N GLU A 288 0.89 15.61 14.21
CA GLU A 288 1.65 16.56 13.41
C GLU A 288 1.70 17.91 14.12
N ASP A 289 2.87 18.54 14.05
CA ASP A 289 3.06 19.94 14.42
C ASP A 289 3.80 20.69 13.30
N GLU A 290 4.22 21.93 13.55
CA GLU A 290 4.92 22.76 12.55
C GLU A 290 6.28 22.18 12.11
N ARG A 291 6.89 21.29 12.90
CA ARG A 291 8.26 20.79 12.70
C ARG A 291 8.30 19.36 12.20
N LEU A 292 7.39 18.52 12.68
CA LEU A 292 7.43 17.08 12.42
C LEU A 292 6.05 16.44 12.28
N ILE A 293 6.07 15.27 11.67
CA ILE A 293 4.97 14.31 11.60
C ILE A 293 5.44 13.06 12.33
N TYR A 294 4.57 12.45 13.13
CA TYR A 294 4.87 11.23 13.87
C TYR A 294 3.71 10.23 13.82
N TRP A 295 4.05 8.95 13.75
CA TRP A 295 3.14 7.86 14.13
C TRP A 295 3.91 6.65 14.66
N ARG A 296 3.19 5.73 15.30
CA ARG A 296 3.72 4.44 15.75
C ARG A 296 3.02 3.29 15.02
N GLY A 297 3.79 2.48 14.32
CA GLY A 297 3.37 1.14 13.93
C GLY A 297 3.48 0.17 15.11
N ASN A 298 2.38 -0.49 15.44
CA ASN A 298 2.32 -1.52 16.47
C ASN A 298 2.20 -2.88 15.80
N ALA A 299 3.23 -3.72 15.91
CA ALA A 299 3.22 -5.09 15.39
C ALA A 299 3.34 -6.13 16.52
N ASP A 300 2.98 -5.78 17.76
CA ASP A 300 3.16 -6.65 18.93
C ASP A 300 2.53 -8.03 18.72
N ALA A 301 1.31 -8.09 18.16
CA ALA A 301 0.61 -9.34 17.88
C ALA A 301 1.28 -10.18 16.79
N ALA A 302 1.91 -9.53 15.80
CA ALA A 302 2.61 -10.19 14.71
C ALA A 302 3.88 -10.94 15.16
N TYR A 303 4.44 -10.59 16.32
CA TYR A 303 5.60 -11.28 16.93
C TYR A 303 5.24 -11.95 18.27
N ALA A 304 3.96 -12.16 18.54
CA ALA A 304 3.47 -12.59 19.86
C ALA A 304 3.98 -13.97 20.30
N ASP A 305 4.61 -14.75 19.45
CA ASP A 305 5.24 -16.01 19.83
C ASP A 305 6.58 -15.82 20.57
N ARG A 306 7.24 -14.66 20.41
CA ARG A 306 8.59 -14.42 20.99
C ARG A 306 8.84 -13.02 21.55
N ALA A 307 8.09 -12.01 21.11
CA ALA A 307 8.21 -10.63 21.56
C ALA A 307 6.99 -10.22 22.41
N ALA A 308 7.25 -9.49 23.49
CA ALA A 308 6.23 -8.75 24.22
C ALA A 308 5.91 -7.41 23.53
N ARG A 309 6.90 -6.81 22.85
CA ARG A 309 6.71 -5.63 22.00
C ARG A 309 7.58 -5.69 20.75
N CYS A 310 7.01 -5.27 19.63
CA CYS A 310 7.72 -5.03 18.38
C CYS A 310 7.05 -3.84 17.68
N ARG A 311 7.59 -2.64 17.88
CA ARG A 311 6.96 -1.39 17.46
C ARG A 311 7.94 -0.55 16.67
N ARG A 312 7.42 0.18 15.68
CA ARG A 312 8.19 1.11 14.87
C ARG A 312 7.63 2.51 15.01
N HIS A 313 8.43 3.42 15.51
CA HIS A 313 8.12 4.84 15.56
C HIS A 313 8.67 5.48 14.30
N VAL A 314 7.86 6.26 13.61
CA VAL A 314 8.25 6.99 12.41
C VAL A 314 8.10 8.48 12.72
N LEU A 315 9.19 9.22 12.53
CA LEU A 315 9.21 10.67 12.58
C LEU A 315 9.67 11.19 11.23
N PHE A 316 9.01 12.21 10.72
CA PHE A 316 9.42 12.95 9.53
C PHE A 316 9.64 14.41 9.89
N PHE A 317 10.83 14.92 9.62
CA PHE A 317 11.22 16.30 9.93
C PHE A 317 10.97 17.18 8.71
N LYS A 318 9.98 18.09 8.78
CA LYS A 318 9.52 18.88 7.62
C LYS A 318 10.63 19.74 7.00
N SER A 319 11.50 20.32 7.82
CA SER A 319 12.56 21.23 7.36
C SER A 319 13.70 20.56 6.58
N SER A 320 14.03 19.31 6.91
CA SER A 320 15.11 18.56 6.27
C SER A 320 14.60 17.43 5.38
N GLN A 321 13.31 17.13 5.44
CA GLN A 321 12.65 15.97 4.85
C GLN A 321 13.27 14.63 5.29
N ALA A 322 14.02 14.63 6.39
CA ALA A 322 14.64 13.42 6.94
C ALA A 322 13.61 12.58 7.70
N LEU A 323 13.81 11.27 7.67
CA LEU A 323 13.04 10.29 8.41
C LEU A 323 13.88 9.75 9.57
N LEU A 324 13.29 9.65 10.76
CA LEU A 324 13.84 8.88 11.86
C LEU A 324 12.89 7.72 12.16
N MET A 325 13.41 6.49 12.04
CA MET A 325 12.74 5.28 12.44
C MET A 325 13.33 4.79 13.76
N VAL A 326 12.48 4.49 14.74
CA VAL A 326 12.91 3.89 16.01
C VAL A 326 12.17 2.58 16.20
N ASP A 327 12.89 1.47 16.11
CA ASP A 327 12.37 0.12 16.33
C ASP A 327 12.58 -0.30 17.79
N GLU A 328 11.48 -0.57 18.50
CA GLU A 328 11.43 -1.09 19.86
C GLU A 328 11.16 -2.59 19.86
N PHE A 329 12.07 -3.36 20.44
CA PHE A 329 11.90 -4.79 20.68
C PHE A 329 12.01 -5.08 22.17
N VAL A 330 10.98 -5.74 22.72
CA VAL A 330 10.98 -6.29 24.09
C VAL A 330 10.69 -7.78 24.00
N GLU A 331 11.59 -8.59 24.54
CA GLU A 331 11.46 -10.05 24.47
C GLU A 331 10.42 -10.57 25.48
N LYS A 332 9.87 -11.76 25.20
CA LYS A 332 9.11 -12.50 26.21
C LYS A 332 10.05 -13.18 27.20
N PRO A 333 9.62 -13.41 28.46
CA PRO A 333 10.42 -14.16 29.43
C PRO A 333 10.89 -15.51 28.88
N GLY A 334 12.20 -15.77 28.97
CA GLY A 334 12.81 -17.01 28.50
C GLY A 334 13.09 -17.07 26.99
N MET A 335 12.68 -16.07 26.22
CA MET A 335 13.04 -15.92 24.81
C MET A 335 14.24 -14.99 24.67
N VAL A 336 15.04 -15.22 23.63
CA VAL A 336 16.24 -14.45 23.33
C VAL A 336 16.32 -14.30 21.81
N SER A 337 16.45 -13.07 21.30
CA SER A 337 16.59 -12.83 19.86
C SER A 337 17.47 -11.62 19.56
N ALA A 338 18.15 -11.66 18.42
CA ALA A 338 18.87 -10.52 17.89
C ALA A 338 17.92 -9.73 16.98
N LEU A 339 17.85 -8.41 17.19
CA LEU A 339 17.12 -7.52 16.30
C LEU A 339 17.90 -7.37 14.99
N GLN A 340 17.23 -7.61 13.87
CA GLN A 340 17.78 -7.46 12.53
C GLN A 340 16.90 -6.52 11.73
N TRP A 341 17.48 -5.43 11.23
CA TRP A 341 16.75 -4.42 10.45
C TRP A 341 17.03 -4.62 8.96
N ASN A 342 15.98 -4.79 8.15
CA ASN A 342 16.10 -5.09 6.72
C ASN A 342 15.67 -3.89 5.86
N ILE A 343 16.35 -3.70 4.73
CA ILE A 343 15.95 -2.79 3.65
C ILE A 343 16.30 -3.40 2.28
N HIS A 344 15.47 -3.16 1.27
CA HIS A 344 15.66 -3.69 -0.08
C HIS A 344 15.54 -2.61 -1.16
N ALA A 345 16.30 -2.78 -2.23
CA ALA A 345 16.36 -1.86 -3.37
C ALA A 345 16.70 -2.59 -4.68
N TRP A 346 16.56 -1.92 -5.82
CA TRP A 346 17.07 -2.39 -7.12
C TRP A 346 18.54 -2.04 -7.37
N GLU A 347 19.17 -1.23 -6.51
CA GLU A 347 20.60 -0.92 -6.59
C GLU A 347 21.36 -1.45 -5.37
N ARG A 348 22.66 -1.70 -5.54
CA ARG A 348 23.54 -2.14 -4.45
C ARG A 348 23.70 -1.06 -3.39
N PHE A 349 23.73 -1.49 -2.13
CA PHE A 349 24.07 -0.63 -1.00
C PHE A 349 25.59 -0.50 -0.86
N ALA A 350 26.09 0.73 -0.73
CA ALA A 350 27.44 0.99 -0.25
C ALA A 350 27.38 1.21 1.25
N VAL A 351 28.15 0.45 2.04
CA VAL A 351 28.15 0.55 3.50
C VAL A 351 29.46 1.12 4.04
N ASP A 352 29.36 1.91 5.10
CA ASP A 352 30.47 2.29 5.96
C ASP A 352 30.26 1.61 7.32
N GLU A 353 31.07 0.59 7.57
CA GLU A 353 31.06 -0.15 8.83
C GLU A 353 31.37 0.78 10.01
N THR A 354 32.37 1.64 9.90
CA THR A 354 32.81 2.49 11.03
C THR A 354 31.76 3.52 11.37
N ALA A 355 31.22 4.20 10.36
CA ALA A 355 30.17 5.19 10.52
C ALA A 355 28.78 4.56 10.74
N ARG A 356 28.64 3.23 10.64
CA ARG A 356 27.34 2.53 10.71
C ARG A 356 26.32 3.19 9.77
N ALA A 357 26.71 3.34 8.51
CA ALA A 357 25.92 4.04 7.51
C ALA A 357 25.82 3.25 6.20
N PHE A 358 24.80 3.54 5.41
CA PHE A 358 24.71 3.09 4.02
C PHE A 358 24.34 4.24 3.09
N ARG A 359 24.71 4.09 1.83
CA ARG A 359 24.29 4.94 0.72
C ARG A 359 23.70 4.09 -0.39
N LEU A 360 22.59 4.58 -0.93
CA LEU A 360 21.93 4.06 -2.12
C LEU A 360 21.74 5.21 -3.11
N ARG A 361 22.03 4.99 -4.39
CA ARG A 361 21.86 5.98 -5.45
C ARG A 361 21.14 5.37 -6.65
N ARG A 362 20.10 6.04 -7.14
CA ARG A 362 19.35 5.68 -8.36
C ARG A 362 19.22 6.92 -9.25
N GLY A 363 20.08 7.00 -10.26
CA GLY A 363 20.19 8.19 -11.10
C GLY A 363 20.66 9.40 -10.27
N GLU A 364 19.82 10.43 -10.20
CA GLU A 364 20.04 11.65 -9.41
C GLU A 364 19.47 11.57 -8.00
N SER A 365 18.64 10.55 -7.69
CA SER A 365 18.08 10.34 -6.35
C SER A 365 19.04 9.53 -5.48
N GLU A 366 19.13 9.92 -4.21
CA GLU A 366 19.95 9.28 -3.19
C GLU A 366 19.16 9.03 -1.91
N LEU A 367 19.55 7.98 -1.19
CA LEU A 367 19.06 7.69 0.15
C LEU A 367 20.26 7.31 1.01
N HIS A 368 20.50 8.10 2.06
CA HIS A 368 21.58 7.87 3.01
C HIS A 368 20.97 7.40 4.32
N GLY A 369 21.42 6.27 4.85
CA GLY A 369 20.95 5.73 6.11
C GLY A 369 22.05 5.72 7.17
N HIS A 370 21.71 6.03 8.41
CA HIS A 370 22.65 5.98 9.55
C HIS A 370 22.02 5.32 10.77
N PHE A 371 22.70 4.33 11.34
CA PHE A 371 22.24 3.58 12.51
C PHE A 371 22.80 4.19 13.79
N LEU A 372 21.91 4.56 14.72
CA LEU A 372 22.24 5.29 15.93
C LEU A 372 22.64 4.35 17.07
N TYR A 373 23.78 4.60 17.73
CA TYR A 373 24.20 4.00 19.00
C TYR A 373 24.37 2.46 19.03
N HIS A 374 24.86 1.83 17.96
CA HIS A 374 25.14 0.38 17.93
C HIS A 374 26.56 0.04 17.44
N HIS A 375 27.54 0.11 18.34
CA HIS A 375 28.95 -0.20 18.02
C HIS A 375 29.19 -1.70 17.78
N ASN A 376 28.48 -2.58 18.51
CA ASN A 376 28.53 -4.03 18.30
C ASN A 376 27.38 -4.48 17.40
N ALA A 377 27.60 -4.34 16.09
CA ALA A 377 26.66 -4.69 15.04
C ALA A 377 27.44 -4.89 13.73
N PHE A 378 26.79 -5.47 12.72
CA PHE A 378 27.39 -5.69 11.41
C PHE A 378 26.36 -5.63 10.29
N PHE A 379 26.82 -5.33 9.08
CA PHE A 379 26.01 -5.40 7.87
C PHE A 379 26.08 -6.80 7.24
N THR A 380 24.95 -7.28 6.72
CA THR A 380 24.89 -8.38 5.77
C THR A 380 24.32 -7.83 4.47
N LEU A 381 25.05 -7.98 3.36
CA LEU A 381 24.61 -7.59 2.03
C LEU A 381 24.39 -8.85 1.20
N THR A 382 23.21 -8.97 0.60
CA THR A 382 22.87 -10.07 -0.32
C THR A 382 22.21 -9.54 -1.59
N GLU A 383 22.18 -10.37 -2.62
CA GLU A 383 21.49 -10.10 -3.88
C GLU A 383 20.61 -11.29 -4.25
N GLY A 384 19.51 -11.01 -4.93
CA GLY A 384 18.54 -12.02 -5.33
C GLY A 384 17.85 -12.66 -4.13
N TRP A 385 17.40 -13.89 -4.32
CA TRP A 385 16.38 -14.49 -3.48
C TRP A 385 16.62 -15.99 -3.37
N ASP A 386 16.12 -16.57 -2.29
CA ASP A 386 16.14 -18.01 -2.08
C ASP A 386 14.82 -18.46 -1.43
N PRO A 387 13.97 -19.23 -2.15
CA PRO A 387 14.14 -19.73 -3.52
C PRO A 387 13.82 -18.66 -4.60
N PRO A 388 14.25 -18.84 -5.86
CA PRO A 388 13.90 -17.92 -6.94
C PRO A 388 12.49 -18.05 -7.47
N PRO A 389 11.94 -16.97 -8.09
CA PRO A 389 10.70 -17.04 -8.85
C PRO A 389 10.75 -18.21 -9.83
N GLN A 390 9.61 -18.87 -10.02
CA GLN A 390 9.48 -19.94 -10.98
C GLN A 390 9.90 -19.49 -12.38
N SER A 391 10.75 -20.27 -13.04
CA SER A 391 11.27 -19.98 -14.38
C SER A 391 10.19 -19.88 -15.47
N ALA A 392 9.00 -20.47 -15.24
CA ALA A 392 7.86 -20.41 -16.15
C ALA A 392 7.25 -18.99 -16.27
N LYS A 393 7.57 -18.08 -15.33
CA LYS A 393 7.22 -16.67 -15.42
C LYS A 393 8.50 -15.86 -15.39
N SER A 394 8.69 -15.03 -16.41
CA SER A 394 9.79 -14.07 -16.46
C SER A 394 9.27 -12.82 -17.13
N TYR A 395 9.27 -11.72 -16.38
CA TYR A 395 8.90 -10.42 -16.88
C TYR A 395 10.14 -9.55 -17.01
N ALA A 396 10.20 -8.72 -18.06
CA ALA A 396 11.30 -7.79 -18.26
C ALA A 396 11.47 -6.78 -17.10
N GLN A 397 10.45 -6.63 -16.26
CA GLN A 397 10.46 -5.78 -15.06
C GLN A 397 10.96 -6.49 -13.80
N TRP A 398 11.25 -7.79 -13.87
CA TRP A 398 11.79 -8.54 -12.73
C TRP A 398 13.30 -8.30 -12.62
N TYR A 399 13.64 -7.09 -12.16
CA TYR A 399 15.03 -6.67 -11.92
C TYR A 399 15.63 -7.42 -10.74
N MET A 400 16.94 -7.66 -10.79
CA MET A 400 17.70 -8.10 -9.63
C MET A 400 17.48 -7.14 -8.47
N GLN A 401 17.37 -7.68 -7.26
CA GLN A 401 17.18 -6.89 -6.04
C GLN A 401 18.34 -7.14 -5.09
N TYR A 402 18.62 -6.11 -4.29
CA TYR A 402 19.70 -6.09 -3.32
C TYR A 402 19.12 -5.84 -1.94
N HIS A 403 19.75 -6.45 -0.94
CA HIS A 403 19.24 -6.47 0.41
C HIS A 403 20.35 -6.11 1.38
N LEU A 404 20.05 -5.15 2.25
CA LEU A 404 20.90 -4.82 3.39
C LEU A 404 20.16 -5.24 4.64
N ARG A 405 20.86 -5.98 5.49
CA ARG A 405 20.43 -6.28 6.85
C ARG A 405 21.46 -5.77 7.84
N PHE A 406 21.02 -4.95 8.79
CA PHE A 406 21.83 -4.52 9.92
C PHE A 406 21.48 -5.35 11.14
N THR A 407 22.44 -6.12 11.66
CA THR A 407 22.23 -7.02 12.81
C THR A 407 22.94 -6.47 14.03
N THR A 408 22.18 -6.24 15.11
CA THR A 408 22.79 -5.90 16.41
C THR A 408 23.31 -7.18 17.06
N SER A 409 24.57 -7.21 17.49
CA SER A 409 25.22 -8.44 17.99
C SER A 409 24.74 -8.88 19.39
N GLY A 410 23.95 -8.06 20.08
CA GLY A 410 23.45 -8.35 21.41
C GLY A 410 22.02 -8.87 21.38
N PHE A 411 21.76 -9.92 22.15
CA PHE A 411 20.41 -10.42 22.37
C PHE A 411 19.70 -9.63 23.48
N GLY A 412 18.36 -9.70 23.56
CA GLY A 412 17.58 -9.03 24.61
C GLY A 412 16.72 -7.88 24.11
N ASN A 413 16.13 -7.14 25.04
CA ASN A 413 15.43 -5.88 24.76
C ASN A 413 16.34 -4.91 23.99
N ARG A 414 15.81 -4.27 22.94
CA ARG A 414 16.55 -3.36 22.07
C ARG A 414 15.69 -2.17 21.64
N THR A 415 16.38 -1.05 21.45
CA THR A 415 15.87 0.09 20.70
C THR A 415 16.90 0.43 19.63
N LEU A 416 16.48 0.48 18.37
CA LEU A 416 17.34 0.80 17.23
C LEU A 416 16.80 2.05 16.52
N GLY A 417 17.60 3.12 16.52
CA GLY A 417 17.32 4.31 15.73
C GLY A 417 18.00 4.24 14.37
N VAL A 418 17.27 4.56 13.30
CA VAL A 418 17.78 4.67 11.93
C VAL A 418 17.32 6.00 11.35
N VAL A 419 18.27 6.86 10.97
CA VAL A 419 17.98 8.09 10.23
C VAL A 419 18.11 7.80 8.74
N LEU A 420 17.09 8.12 7.96
CA LEU A 420 17.11 8.08 6.50
C LEU A 420 17.02 9.50 5.96
N CYS A 421 17.99 9.89 5.13
CA CYS A 421 18.07 11.20 4.50
C CYS A 421 17.90 11.03 2.99
N PRO A 422 16.71 11.35 2.45
CA PRO A 422 16.49 11.55 1.02
C PRO A 422 17.40 12.65 0.47
N GLY A 423 17.90 12.47 -0.75
CA GLY A 423 18.69 13.48 -1.44
C GLY A 423 18.38 13.50 -2.93
N HIS A 424 18.20 14.69 -3.49
CA HIS A 424 18.07 14.95 -4.92
C HIS A 424 18.31 16.45 -5.15
N ALA A 425 18.77 16.85 -6.33
CA ALA A 425 19.16 18.24 -6.60
C ALA A 425 18.01 19.26 -6.51
N GLN A 426 16.76 18.78 -6.53
CA GLN A 426 15.55 19.59 -6.50
C GLN A 426 14.84 19.62 -5.13
N LEU A 427 15.38 18.95 -4.10
CA LEU A 427 14.78 18.87 -2.75
C LEU A 427 15.19 20.02 -1.83
#